data_AF-A0A5D2DPL9-F1
#
_entry.id   AF-A0A5D2DPL9-F1
#
_cell.length_a   1.000
_cell.length_b   1.000
_cell.length_c   1.000
_cell.angle_alpha   90.00
_cell.angle_beta   90.00
_cell.angle_gamma   90.00
#
_symmetry.space_group_name_H-M   'P 1'
#
loop_
_entity.id
_entity.type
_entity.pdbx_description
1 polymer ?
#
loop_
_entity_poly.entity_id
_entity_poly.type
_entity_poly.pdbx_seq_one_letter_code
_entity_poly.pdbx_strand_id
1 'polypeptide(L)'
;MPPPMLRLISSTSVSTVAGLPPILTKPPISNQSLSINPSEENRQKVLRLISRRDAAFLSLISLFPSLLHTPHASAFSIGISGPKDWLKEQKRKSSKFLLAPIDASRQSLHSVYLWLMDKESTISNNDLEEVQKLLKSAARDCVVQERNSFVAFQANTGVEVCTFRLIVKNASSLLENKNPVKLEAEAMLDDLISSFTSLNTLANESDIQVASSRQRVADALKDTITSLDKFEQGIKDCLEV
;
A
#
# COMPACT_ATOMS: atom_id res chain seq x y z
N MET A 1 -15.19 10.61 -66.63
CA MET A 1 -14.75 9.40 -67.36
C MET A 1 -14.77 8.22 -66.39
N PRO A 2 -15.38 7.09 -66.78
CA PRO A 2 -15.46 5.86 -65.97
C PRO A 2 -14.14 5.05 -66.04
N PRO A 3 -13.96 4.00 -65.21
CA PRO A 3 -12.66 3.37 -64.95
C PRO A 3 -12.39 2.17 -65.88
N PRO A 4 -11.12 1.72 -66.01
CA PRO A 4 -10.82 0.38 -66.52
C PRO A 4 -10.65 -0.61 -65.35
N MET A 5 -11.40 -1.73 -65.44
CA MET A 5 -11.18 -2.96 -64.68
C MET A 5 -9.95 -3.71 -65.21
N LEU A 6 -9.15 -4.30 -64.31
CA LEU A 6 -8.27 -5.42 -64.63
C LEU A 6 -8.45 -6.54 -63.60
N ARG A 7 -8.59 -7.77 -64.13
CA ARG A 7 -8.91 -9.02 -63.43
C ARG A 7 -7.65 -9.77 -62.96
N LEU A 8 -7.79 -10.35 -61.78
CA LEU A 8 -7.27 -11.59 -61.19
C LEU A 8 -6.21 -12.44 -61.93
N ILE A 9 -5.14 -12.81 -61.22
CA ILE A 9 -4.53 -14.15 -61.31
C ILE A 9 -4.14 -14.60 -59.89
N SER A 10 -4.77 -15.69 -59.44
CA SER A 10 -4.36 -16.50 -58.28
C SER A 10 -3.14 -17.34 -58.64
N SER A 11 -2.17 -17.46 -57.74
CA SER A 11 -1.17 -18.52 -57.77
C SER A 11 -1.20 -19.33 -56.47
N THR A 12 -1.35 -20.64 -56.64
CA THR A 12 -1.25 -21.69 -55.63
C THR A 12 -0.17 -22.67 -56.05
N SER A 13 0.69 -23.09 -55.12
CA SER A 13 1.54 -24.30 -55.19
C SER A 13 2.00 -24.60 -53.75
N VAL A 14 1.48 -25.59 -53.00
CA VAL A 14 1.46 -27.08 -53.09
C VAL A 14 2.73 -27.78 -52.54
N SER A 15 2.54 -28.39 -51.37
CA SER A 15 3.01 -29.70 -50.81
C SER A 15 4.49 -30.09 -50.72
N THR A 16 4.93 -30.58 -49.54
CA THR A 16 5.04 -32.02 -49.24
C THR A 16 5.38 -32.31 -47.76
N VAL A 17 4.96 -33.51 -47.32
CA VAL A 17 4.88 -34.05 -45.95
C VAL A 17 6.09 -34.95 -45.66
N ALA A 18 6.60 -34.97 -44.40
CA ALA A 18 6.97 -36.19 -43.65
C ALA A 18 7.55 -35.88 -42.26
N GLY A 19 7.06 -36.58 -41.23
CA GLY A 19 7.81 -36.89 -40.00
C GLY A 19 7.18 -36.46 -38.66
N LEU A 20 6.30 -37.30 -38.09
CA LEU A 20 5.97 -37.32 -36.65
C LEU A 20 7.03 -38.14 -35.87
N PRO A 21 7.24 -37.91 -34.55
CA PRO A 21 6.36 -38.51 -33.54
C PRO A 21 5.86 -37.54 -32.45
N PRO A 22 4.67 -37.78 -31.84
CA PRO A 22 4.16 -37.01 -30.72
C PRO A 22 4.27 -37.82 -29.41
N ILE A 23 4.91 -37.28 -28.37
CA ILE A 23 4.77 -37.68 -26.95
C ILE A 23 5.30 -36.46 -26.17
N LEU A 24 4.57 -35.81 -25.26
CA LEU A 24 4.27 -36.35 -23.93
C LEU A 24 3.07 -35.66 -23.29
N THR A 25 2.29 -36.51 -22.66
CA THR A 25 1.04 -36.34 -21.91
C THR A 25 1.10 -35.32 -20.77
N LYS A 26 0.12 -34.42 -20.77
CA LYS A 26 -0.31 -33.57 -19.67
C LYS A 26 -0.95 -34.42 -18.56
N PRO A 27 -0.51 -34.35 -17.29
CA PRO A 27 -1.26 -34.96 -16.20
C PRO A 27 -2.47 -34.09 -15.81
N PRO A 28 -3.64 -34.67 -15.52
CA PRO A 28 -4.74 -33.93 -14.91
C PRO A 28 -4.42 -33.67 -13.43
N ILE A 29 -4.43 -32.39 -13.05
CA ILE A 29 -4.35 -31.97 -11.66
C ILE A 29 -5.64 -32.45 -10.98
N SER A 30 -5.48 -33.43 -10.10
CA SER A 30 -6.50 -33.97 -9.22
C SER A 30 -6.85 -32.91 -8.16
N ASN A 31 -8.08 -32.41 -8.18
CA ASN A 31 -8.64 -31.63 -7.10
C ASN A 31 -9.00 -32.56 -5.95
N GLN A 32 -8.08 -32.75 -4.99
CA GLN A 32 -8.42 -33.33 -3.69
C GLN A 32 -8.65 -32.20 -2.69
N SER A 33 -9.91 -31.84 -2.53
CA SER A 33 -10.42 -31.21 -1.33
C SER A 33 -10.27 -32.19 -0.16
N LEU A 34 -9.31 -31.96 0.73
CA LEU A 34 -9.30 -32.60 2.04
C LEU A 34 -10.36 -31.95 2.92
N SER A 35 -11.59 -32.46 2.75
CA SER A 35 -12.67 -32.35 3.73
C SER A 35 -12.29 -33.19 4.95
N ILE A 36 -11.89 -32.54 6.04
CA ILE A 36 -11.82 -33.15 7.36
C ILE A 36 -13.13 -32.77 8.08
N ASN A 37 -14.09 -33.69 8.07
CA ASN A 37 -15.23 -33.70 8.97
C ASN A 37 -14.95 -34.76 10.05
N PRO A 38 -14.89 -34.37 11.34
CA PRO A 38 -15.30 -35.22 12.43
C PRO A 38 -16.73 -34.85 12.82
N SER A 39 -17.51 -35.90 13.05
CA SER A 39 -18.95 -35.97 13.23
C SER A 39 -19.55 -35.04 14.28
N GLU A 40 -20.82 -34.74 13.99
CA GLU A 40 -21.90 -34.54 14.96
C GLU A 40 -21.68 -35.23 16.31
N GLU A 41 -21.71 -34.46 17.39
CA GLU A 41 -22.56 -34.72 18.56
C GLU A 41 -22.54 -33.46 19.45
N ASN A 42 -23.65 -33.13 20.12
CA ASN A 42 -23.83 -32.04 21.10
C ASN A 42 -24.10 -30.60 20.64
N ARG A 43 -25.07 -30.41 19.73
CA ARG A 43 -25.74 -29.09 19.57
C ARG A 43 -27.27 -29.13 19.61
N GLN A 44 -27.86 -30.04 20.38
CA GLN A 44 -29.27 -29.96 20.77
C GLN A 44 -29.41 -29.90 22.29
N LYS A 45 -29.70 -28.69 22.81
CA LYS A 45 -30.67 -28.39 23.87
C LYS A 45 -30.41 -27.01 24.50
N VAL A 46 -30.53 -25.94 23.72
CA VAL A 46 -30.93 -24.64 24.28
C VAL A 46 -31.83 -23.94 23.27
N LEU A 47 -33.04 -24.46 23.08
CA LEU A 47 -34.13 -23.67 22.54
C LEU A 47 -35.32 -23.76 23.49
N ARG A 48 -35.78 -22.56 23.84
CA ARG A 48 -37.17 -22.21 24.13
C ARG A 48 -37.72 -22.71 25.46
N LEU A 49 -37.65 -21.81 26.43
CA LEU A 49 -38.79 -21.51 27.29
C LEU A 49 -38.91 -19.99 27.44
N ILE A 50 -39.42 -19.34 26.39
CA ILE A 50 -40.18 -18.11 26.55
C ILE A 50 -41.64 -18.57 26.69
N SER A 51 -42.21 -18.44 27.88
CA SER A 51 -43.65 -18.56 28.10
C SER A 51 -44.11 -17.44 29.02
N ARG A 52 -45.03 -16.64 28.49
CA ARG A 52 -45.72 -15.50 29.11
C ARG A 52 -46.72 -16.00 30.16
N ARG A 53 -46.91 -15.25 31.25
CA ARG A 53 -48.21 -14.70 31.71
C ARG A 53 -48.08 -13.92 33.02
N ASP A 54 -48.38 -12.64 32.90
CA ASP A 54 -49.28 -11.84 33.74
C ASP A 54 -49.44 -12.20 35.23
N ALA A 55 -48.91 -11.32 36.09
CA ALA A 55 -49.55 -10.95 37.34
C ALA A 55 -49.39 -9.44 37.52
N ALA A 56 -50.52 -8.75 37.56
CA ALA A 56 -50.63 -7.31 37.64
C ALA A 56 -50.82 -6.85 39.10
N PHE A 57 -50.37 -5.62 39.35
CA PHE A 57 -50.67 -4.69 40.45
C PHE A 57 -50.21 -5.06 41.87
N LEU A 58 -49.39 -4.20 42.47
CA LEU A 58 -49.85 -3.19 43.43
C LEU A 58 -48.83 -2.04 43.52
N SER A 59 -49.36 -0.85 43.77
CA SER A 59 -48.74 0.45 43.59
C SER A 59 -48.39 1.09 44.96
N LEU A 60 -47.58 2.16 44.90
CA LEU A 60 -47.50 3.32 45.81
C LEU A 60 -46.35 3.44 46.85
N ILE A 61 -45.51 4.45 46.56
CA ILE A 61 -44.97 5.52 47.43
C ILE A 61 -43.95 5.15 48.53
N SER A 62 -42.71 5.60 48.32
CA SER A 62 -42.00 6.41 49.33
C SER A 62 -41.10 7.46 48.65
N LEU A 63 -41.43 8.74 48.86
CA LEU A 63 -40.51 9.86 48.64
C LEU A 63 -39.58 9.95 49.85
N PHE A 64 -38.28 9.76 49.65
CA PHE A 64 -37.23 10.30 50.52
C PHE A 64 -36.01 10.70 49.66
N PRO A 65 -35.65 11.99 49.57
CA PRO A 65 -34.39 12.40 48.94
C PRO A 65 -33.30 12.34 50.01
N SER A 66 -32.76 11.14 50.25
CA SER A 66 -31.59 10.96 51.11
C SER A 66 -30.34 10.82 50.26
N LEU A 67 -29.47 11.81 50.40
CA LEU A 67 -28.09 11.90 49.94
C LEU A 67 -27.35 10.56 50.04
N LEU A 68 -27.26 9.83 48.93
CA LEU A 68 -26.29 8.77 48.75
C LEU A 68 -25.38 9.20 47.60
N HIS A 69 -24.30 9.87 47.97
CA HIS A 69 -23.13 10.01 47.13
C HIS A 69 -22.65 8.60 46.81
N THR A 70 -23.06 8.05 45.67
CA THR A 70 -22.50 6.81 45.13
C THR A 70 -21.01 7.06 44.98
N PRO A 71 -20.13 6.29 45.65
CA PRO A 71 -18.72 6.39 45.38
C PRO A 71 -18.52 6.15 43.89
N HIS A 72 -17.86 7.07 43.21
CA HIS A 72 -17.39 6.85 41.86
C HIS A 72 -16.69 5.48 41.84
N ALA A 73 -17.19 4.56 41.04
CA ALA A 73 -16.54 3.27 40.85
C ALA A 73 -15.20 3.55 40.17
N SER A 74 -14.15 3.71 40.97
CA SER A 74 -12.78 3.66 40.50
C SER A 74 -12.50 2.23 40.07
N ALA A 75 -12.82 1.93 38.81
CA ALA A 75 -12.37 0.72 38.16
C ALA A 75 -10.85 0.85 37.97
N PHE A 76 -10.10 0.34 38.94
CA PHE A 76 -8.68 0.09 38.75
C PHE A 76 -8.55 -0.99 37.67
N SER A 77 -8.22 -0.57 36.45
CA SER A 77 -7.91 -1.47 35.34
C SER A 77 -6.65 -2.25 35.70
N ILE A 78 -6.83 -3.43 36.26
CA ILE A 78 -5.75 -4.35 36.54
C ILE A 78 -5.18 -4.85 35.20
N GLY A 79 -4.07 -4.24 34.77
CA GLY A 79 -3.02 -4.80 33.90
C GLY A 79 -3.34 -5.29 32.48
N ILE A 80 -4.60 -5.38 32.03
CA ILE A 80 -4.94 -5.80 30.67
C ILE A 80 -5.35 -4.58 29.85
N SER A 81 -4.36 -4.09 29.10
CA SER A 81 -4.53 -3.18 27.97
C SER A 81 -5.75 -3.61 27.13
N GLY A 82 -6.68 -2.68 26.88
CA GLY A 82 -7.89 -3.01 26.12
C GLY A 82 -7.57 -3.47 24.69
N PRO A 83 -8.50 -4.06 23.93
CA PRO A 83 -8.20 -4.56 22.57
C PRO A 83 -7.57 -3.52 21.63
N LYS A 84 -7.97 -2.24 21.76
CA LYS A 84 -7.39 -1.12 21.00
C LYS A 84 -5.94 -0.85 21.40
N ASP A 85 -5.65 -0.85 22.69
CA ASP A 85 -4.32 -0.56 23.22
C ASP A 85 -3.37 -1.74 22.98
N TRP A 86 -3.87 -2.97 23.04
CA TRP A 86 -3.15 -4.16 22.58
C TRP A 86 -2.79 -4.07 21.09
N LEU A 87 -3.72 -3.65 20.22
CA LEU A 87 -3.45 -3.44 18.80
C LEU A 87 -2.43 -2.32 18.55
N LYS A 88 -2.48 -1.21 19.32
CA LYS A 88 -1.45 -0.16 19.27
C LYS A 88 -0.07 -0.74 19.56
N GLU A 89 0.06 -1.52 20.62
CA GLU A 89 1.32 -2.16 21.00
C GLU A 89 1.83 -3.12 19.91
N GLN A 90 0.95 -3.88 19.24
CA GLN A 90 1.35 -4.74 18.12
C GLN A 90 1.84 -3.93 16.91
N LYS A 91 1.21 -2.82 16.58
CA LYS A 91 1.66 -1.92 15.50
C LYS A 91 3.02 -1.31 15.83
N ARG A 92 3.21 -0.87 17.07
CA ARG A 92 4.50 -0.38 17.57
C ARG A 92 5.61 -1.43 17.44
N LYS A 93 5.35 -2.68 17.86
CA LYS A 93 6.32 -3.79 17.73
C LYS A 93 6.65 -4.19 16.29
N SER A 94 5.70 -4.00 15.39
CA SER A 94 5.86 -4.32 13.96
C SER A 94 6.28 -3.12 13.10
N SER A 95 6.55 -1.96 13.71
CA SER A 95 6.87 -0.70 13.01
C SER A 95 8.02 -0.85 12.01
N LYS A 96 9.07 -1.62 12.35
CA LYS A 96 10.20 -1.89 11.45
C LYS A 96 9.78 -2.44 10.07
N PHE A 97 8.70 -3.20 10.01
CA PHE A 97 8.22 -3.78 8.75
C PHE A 97 7.40 -2.76 7.95
N LEU A 98 6.74 -1.81 8.63
CA LEU A 98 6.06 -0.69 7.98
C LEU A 98 7.05 0.33 7.42
N LEU A 99 8.19 0.53 8.09
CA LEU A 99 9.22 1.48 7.68
C LEU A 99 10.17 0.91 6.60
N ALA A 100 10.29 -0.41 6.45
CA ALA A 100 11.23 -1.02 5.52
C ALA A 100 11.12 -0.54 4.05
N PRO A 101 9.93 -0.32 3.46
CA PRO A 101 9.83 0.26 2.12
C PRO A 101 10.36 1.70 2.04
N ILE A 102 10.20 2.49 3.11
CA ILE A 102 10.72 3.86 3.21
C ILE A 102 12.25 3.81 3.22
N ASP A 103 12.84 2.93 4.03
CA ASP A 103 14.29 2.72 4.09
C ASP A 103 14.87 2.27 2.74
N ALA A 104 14.19 1.37 2.03
CA ALA A 104 14.62 0.91 0.72
C ALA A 104 14.61 2.04 -0.34
N SER A 105 13.58 2.88 -0.31
CA SER A 105 13.49 4.06 -1.18
C SER A 105 14.62 5.05 -0.86
N ARG A 106 14.84 5.33 0.43
CA ARG A 106 15.94 6.18 0.93
C ARG A 106 17.31 5.72 0.45
N GLN A 107 17.62 4.42 0.59
CA GLN A 107 18.89 3.86 0.15
C GLN A 107 19.10 3.99 -1.36
N SER A 108 18.02 3.83 -2.14
CA SER A 108 18.06 4.02 -3.59
C SER A 108 18.36 5.48 -3.95
N LEU A 109 17.71 6.44 -3.29
CA LEU A 109 17.95 7.87 -3.51
C LEU A 109 19.37 8.29 -3.08
N HIS A 110 19.85 7.80 -1.93
CA HIS A 110 21.22 8.08 -1.49
C HIS A 110 22.27 7.53 -2.44
N SER A 111 22.06 6.33 -2.99
CA SER A 111 22.95 5.74 -3.99
C SER A 111 23.08 6.64 -5.21
N VAL A 112 21.97 7.16 -5.72
CA VAL A 112 21.97 8.12 -6.84
C VAL A 112 22.69 9.42 -6.45
N TYR A 113 22.43 9.94 -5.25
CA TYR A 113 23.04 11.20 -4.80
C TYR A 113 24.57 11.12 -4.75
N LEU A 114 25.09 10.07 -4.11
CA LEU A 114 26.53 9.85 -4.00
C LEU A 114 27.19 9.74 -5.37
N TRP A 115 26.51 9.05 -6.29
CA TRP A 115 27.00 8.82 -7.62
C TRP A 115 27.00 10.11 -8.48
N LEU A 116 25.98 10.96 -8.37
CA LEU A 116 25.95 12.27 -9.03
C LEU A 116 27.01 13.24 -8.49
N MET A 117 27.34 13.13 -7.21
CA MET A 117 28.31 14.00 -6.55
C MET A 117 29.76 13.51 -6.67
N ASP A 118 29.97 12.31 -7.20
CA ASP A 118 31.30 11.83 -7.52
C ASP A 118 31.93 12.71 -8.61
N LYS A 119 33.11 13.24 -8.30
CA LYS A 119 33.84 14.19 -9.16
C LYS A 119 34.81 13.48 -10.10
N GLU A 120 35.15 12.23 -9.82
CA GLU A 120 36.13 11.44 -10.56
C GLU A 120 35.49 10.69 -11.74
N SER A 121 34.17 10.46 -11.69
CA SER A 121 33.45 9.67 -12.68
C SER A 121 33.02 10.52 -13.90
N THR A 122 33.52 10.14 -15.07
CA THR A 122 32.88 10.55 -16.34
C THR A 122 31.59 9.76 -16.47
N ILE A 123 30.45 10.40 -16.22
CA ILE A 123 29.12 9.79 -16.33
C ILE A 123 28.91 9.31 -17.77
N SER A 124 28.87 7.99 -17.98
CA SER A 124 28.59 7.38 -19.27
C SER A 124 27.08 7.29 -19.54
N ASN A 125 26.67 6.74 -20.68
CA ASN A 125 25.25 6.51 -20.97
C ASN A 125 24.66 5.34 -20.15
N ASN A 126 25.45 4.29 -19.88
CA ASN A 126 25.00 3.15 -19.05
C ASN A 126 24.68 3.61 -17.62
N ASP A 127 25.55 4.46 -17.14
CA ASP A 127 25.50 5.20 -15.90
C ASP A 127 24.17 5.99 -15.77
N LEU A 128 23.75 6.69 -16.83
CA LEU A 128 22.46 7.39 -16.87
C LEU A 128 21.26 6.43 -16.78
N GLU A 129 21.31 5.29 -17.46
CA GLU A 129 20.26 4.27 -17.40
C GLU A 129 20.15 3.68 -15.98
N GLU A 130 21.27 3.46 -15.29
CA GLU A 130 21.28 3.01 -13.90
C GLU A 130 20.68 4.05 -12.95
N VAL A 131 20.99 5.33 -13.12
CA VAL A 131 20.35 6.41 -12.35
C VAL A 131 18.84 6.41 -12.56
N GLN A 132 18.37 6.34 -13.80
CA GLN A 132 16.95 6.29 -14.09
C GLN A 132 16.28 5.05 -13.50
N LYS A 133 16.95 3.90 -13.55
CA LYS A 133 16.47 2.65 -12.95
C LYS A 133 16.37 2.77 -11.43
N LEU A 134 17.35 3.37 -10.77
CA LEU A 134 17.33 3.59 -9.33
C LEU A 134 16.24 4.58 -8.92
N LEU A 135 16.06 5.67 -9.66
CA LEU A 135 14.98 6.65 -9.41
C LEU A 135 13.60 6.01 -9.59
N LYS A 136 13.39 5.23 -10.67
CA LYS A 136 12.16 4.47 -10.88
C LYS A 136 11.93 3.43 -9.77
N SER A 137 12.99 2.78 -9.31
CA SER A 137 12.93 1.83 -8.19
C SER A 137 12.56 2.51 -6.88
N ALA A 138 13.14 3.68 -6.59
CA ALA A 138 12.87 4.48 -5.40
C ALA A 138 11.42 4.98 -5.37
N ALA A 139 10.90 5.38 -6.53
CA ALA A 139 9.53 5.86 -6.70
C ALA A 139 8.50 4.74 -6.93
N ARG A 140 8.92 3.47 -7.04
CA ARG A 140 8.02 2.34 -7.28
C ARG A 140 6.92 2.24 -6.23
N ASP A 141 7.28 2.52 -4.99
CA ASP A 141 6.36 2.46 -3.85
C ASP A 141 5.34 3.59 -3.85
N CYS A 142 5.49 4.61 -4.71
CA CYS A 142 4.43 5.57 -5.06
C CYS A 142 4.52 5.94 -6.53
N VAL A 143 4.15 4.97 -7.38
CA VAL A 143 4.15 5.07 -8.84
C VAL A 143 3.81 6.48 -9.29
N VAL A 144 4.81 7.14 -9.88
CA VAL A 144 4.64 8.44 -10.54
C VAL A 144 3.58 8.25 -11.61
N GLN A 145 2.47 8.97 -11.46
CA GLN A 145 1.27 8.78 -12.25
C GLN A 145 1.50 9.24 -13.70
N GLU A 146 2.05 8.37 -14.54
CA GLU A 146 2.05 8.59 -15.98
C GLU A 146 0.59 8.61 -16.46
N ARG A 147 0.20 9.74 -17.08
CA ARG A 147 -1.20 10.10 -17.37
C ARG A 147 -1.97 9.14 -18.30
N ASN A 148 -1.34 8.07 -18.79
CA ASN A 148 -1.94 7.05 -19.68
C ASN A 148 -1.59 5.59 -19.30
N SER A 149 -1.14 5.34 -18.06
CA SER A 149 -0.72 4.00 -17.63
C SER A 149 -1.91 3.12 -17.23
N PHE A 150 -1.85 1.81 -17.54
CA PHE A 150 -2.78 0.79 -17.02
C PHE A 150 -2.91 0.84 -15.48
N VAL A 151 -1.86 1.29 -14.81
CA VAL A 151 -1.85 1.51 -13.35
C VAL A 151 -2.80 2.64 -12.92
N ALA A 152 -2.99 3.67 -13.74
CA ALA A 152 -3.98 4.72 -13.47
C ALA A 152 -5.42 4.17 -13.56
N PHE A 153 -5.68 3.22 -14.46
CA PHE A 153 -6.97 2.53 -14.53
C PHE A 153 -7.21 1.66 -13.28
N GLN A 154 -6.18 0.97 -12.78
CA GLN A 154 -6.29 0.19 -11.53
C GLN A 154 -6.52 1.06 -10.29
N ALA A 155 -5.85 2.21 -10.20
CA ALA A 155 -6.07 3.16 -9.12
C ALA A 155 -7.55 3.60 -9.03
N ASN A 156 -8.22 3.77 -10.17
CA ASN A 156 -9.64 4.12 -10.25
C ASN A 156 -10.58 2.96 -9.86
N THR A 157 -10.09 1.72 -9.80
CA THR A 157 -10.86 0.53 -9.39
C THR A 157 -10.75 0.21 -7.89
N GLY A 158 -10.18 1.12 -7.09
CA GLY A 158 -10.07 0.94 -5.63
C GLY A 158 -8.83 0.16 -5.17
N VAL A 159 -7.87 -0.07 -6.06
CA VAL A 159 -6.56 -0.66 -5.71
C VAL A 159 -5.60 0.48 -5.39
N GLU A 160 -5.08 0.53 -4.17
CA GLU A 160 -4.04 1.50 -3.82
C GLU A 160 -2.72 1.13 -4.50
N VAL A 161 -2.23 2.02 -5.35
CA VAL A 161 -1.00 1.81 -6.14
C VAL A 161 0.26 2.23 -5.38
N CYS A 162 0.14 3.14 -4.42
CA CYS A 162 1.25 3.67 -3.63
C CYS A 162 1.32 2.93 -2.29
N THR A 163 2.32 2.06 -2.13
CA THR A 163 2.70 1.38 -0.89
C THR A 163 2.77 2.36 0.28
N PHE A 164 3.28 3.59 0.10
CA PHE A 164 3.32 4.56 1.21
C PHE A 164 1.92 5.01 1.65
N ARG A 165 0.93 5.04 0.74
CA ARG A 165 -0.47 5.30 1.11
C ARG A 165 -1.05 4.16 1.96
N LEU A 166 -0.73 2.92 1.61
CA LEU A 166 -1.08 1.75 2.43
C LEU A 166 -0.42 1.81 3.82
N ILE A 167 0.83 2.27 3.89
CA ILE A 167 1.55 2.44 5.15
C ILE A 167 0.89 3.51 6.04
N VAL A 168 0.55 4.69 5.51
CA VAL A 168 -0.17 5.73 6.28
C VAL A 168 -1.51 5.21 6.78
N LYS A 169 -2.29 4.56 5.92
CA LYS A 169 -3.59 4.00 6.29
C LYS A 169 -3.44 2.93 7.36
N ASN A 170 -2.40 2.11 7.29
CA ASN A 170 -2.12 1.15 8.34
C ASN A 170 -1.73 1.85 9.64
N ALA A 171 -0.73 2.72 9.62
CA ALA A 171 -0.20 3.39 10.81
C ALA A 171 -1.28 4.19 11.55
N SER A 172 -2.11 4.92 10.80
CA SER A 172 -3.17 5.77 11.36
C SER A 172 -4.51 5.07 11.61
N SER A 173 -4.61 3.74 11.38
CA SER A 173 -5.90 3.03 11.42
C SER A 173 -6.59 3.02 12.79
N LEU A 174 -5.85 3.27 13.87
CA LEU A 174 -6.36 3.32 15.25
C LEU A 174 -6.64 4.76 15.72
N LEU A 175 -6.28 5.75 14.89
CA LEU A 175 -6.54 7.16 15.11
C LEU A 175 -7.89 7.56 14.50
N GLU A 176 -8.51 8.58 15.07
CA GLU A 176 -9.74 9.16 14.52
C GLU A 176 -9.46 9.92 13.23
N ASN A 177 -10.45 10.02 12.34
CA ASN A 177 -10.27 10.68 11.04
C ASN A 177 -9.91 12.17 11.13
N LYS A 178 -10.24 12.84 12.23
CA LYS A 178 -9.90 14.24 12.47
C LYS A 178 -8.67 14.41 13.37
N ASN A 179 -7.96 13.33 13.65
CA ASN A 179 -6.76 13.39 14.46
C ASN A 179 -5.66 14.17 13.71
N PRO A 180 -5.03 15.18 14.34
CA PRO A 180 -4.05 16.04 13.65
C PRO A 180 -2.84 15.25 13.14
N VAL A 181 -2.36 14.25 13.89
CA VAL A 181 -1.22 13.41 13.50
C VAL A 181 -1.51 12.62 12.23
N LYS A 182 -2.73 12.08 12.12
CA LYS A 182 -3.19 11.38 10.90
C LYS A 182 -3.22 12.32 9.69
N LEU A 183 -3.82 13.50 9.86
CA LEU A 183 -3.95 14.48 8.78
C LEU A 183 -2.58 15.01 8.33
N GLU A 184 -1.67 15.22 9.27
CA GLU A 184 -0.30 15.64 8.98
C GLU A 184 0.49 14.56 8.23
N ALA A 185 0.39 13.30 8.64
CA ALA A 185 1.04 12.18 7.93
C ALA A 185 0.48 12.00 6.50
N GLU A 186 -0.83 12.22 6.30
CA GLU A 186 -1.45 12.22 4.97
C GLU A 186 -0.95 13.40 4.10
N ALA A 187 -0.81 14.59 4.67
CA ALA A 187 -0.25 15.76 3.97
C ALA A 187 1.23 15.55 3.58
N MET A 188 2.04 15.03 4.50
CA MET A 188 3.46 14.70 4.23
C MET A 188 3.61 13.66 3.11
N LEU A 189 2.66 12.72 3.00
CA LEU A 189 2.64 11.77 1.89
C LEU A 189 2.38 12.47 0.55
N ASP A 190 1.41 13.38 0.50
CA ASP A 190 1.08 14.10 -0.74
C ASP A 190 2.23 15.02 -1.18
N ASP A 191 2.94 15.64 -0.23
CA ASP A 191 4.18 16.39 -0.48
C ASP A 191 5.31 15.49 -1.03
N LEU A 192 5.45 14.28 -0.47
CA LEU A 192 6.44 13.30 -0.92
C LEU A 192 6.16 12.82 -2.34
N ILE A 193 4.89 12.51 -2.66
CA ILE A 193 4.48 12.11 -4.02
C ILE A 193 4.77 13.24 -5.01
N SER A 194 4.50 14.48 -4.62
CA SER A 194 4.79 15.67 -5.44
C SER A 194 6.29 15.85 -5.67
N SER A 195 7.11 15.59 -4.64
CA SER A 195 8.58 15.63 -4.72
C SER A 195 9.13 14.57 -5.67
N PHE A 196 8.68 13.31 -5.55
CA PHE A 196 9.06 12.24 -6.48
C PHE A 196 8.65 12.54 -7.93
N THR A 197 7.46 13.10 -8.12
CA THR A 197 6.98 13.48 -9.46
C THR A 197 7.88 14.56 -10.07
N SER A 198 8.19 15.60 -9.29
CA SER A 198 9.06 16.71 -9.71
C SER A 198 10.49 16.24 -10.02
N LEU A 199 11.06 15.39 -9.16
CA LEU A 199 12.37 14.78 -9.36
C LEU A 199 12.41 13.94 -10.63
N ASN A 200 11.40 13.10 -10.88
CA ASN A 200 11.35 12.25 -12.07
C ASN A 200 11.23 13.09 -13.35
N THR A 201 10.41 14.15 -13.36
CA THR A 201 10.34 15.07 -14.49
C THR A 201 11.70 15.75 -14.72
N LEU A 202 12.31 16.30 -13.68
CA LEU A 202 13.60 16.97 -13.78
C LEU A 202 14.71 16.03 -14.27
N ALA A 203 14.77 14.79 -13.76
CA ALA A 203 15.77 13.80 -14.13
C ALA A 203 15.61 13.31 -15.58
N ASN A 204 14.39 13.28 -16.12
CA ASN A 204 14.14 12.90 -17.51
C ASN A 204 14.46 14.03 -18.51
N GLU A 205 14.31 15.29 -18.10
CA GLU A 205 14.56 16.46 -18.94
C GLU A 205 16.00 16.97 -18.89
N SER A 206 16.73 16.67 -17.81
CA SER A 206 18.07 17.20 -17.58
C SER A 206 19.16 16.37 -18.24
N ASP A 207 20.10 17.05 -18.91
CA ASP A 207 21.36 16.44 -19.33
C ASP A 207 22.33 16.37 -18.14
N ILE A 208 22.42 15.20 -17.51
CA ILE A 208 23.23 14.96 -16.30
C ILE A 208 24.75 15.08 -16.58
N GLN A 209 25.18 15.06 -17.85
CA GLN A 209 26.58 15.31 -18.21
C GLN A 209 26.97 16.78 -17.96
N VAL A 210 26.01 17.70 -17.97
CA VAL A 210 26.24 19.11 -17.68
C VAL A 210 26.28 19.33 -16.17
N ALA A 211 27.40 19.85 -15.66
CA ALA A 211 27.63 20.03 -14.22
C ALA A 211 26.52 20.83 -13.51
N SER A 212 25.99 21.89 -14.13
CA SER A 212 24.88 22.68 -13.55
C SER A 212 23.57 21.91 -13.49
N SER A 213 23.26 21.11 -14.51
CA SER A 213 22.07 20.26 -14.55
C SER A 213 22.18 19.13 -13.52
N ARG A 214 23.36 18.52 -13.42
CA ARG A 214 23.69 17.52 -12.39
C ARG A 214 23.48 18.06 -10.98
N GLN A 215 23.94 19.29 -10.71
CA GLN A 215 23.73 19.94 -9.42
C GLN A 215 22.24 20.14 -9.13
N ARG A 216 21.46 20.62 -10.11
CA ARG A 216 20.01 20.80 -9.95
C ARG A 216 19.28 19.49 -9.64
N VAL A 217 19.65 18.39 -10.30
CA VAL A 217 19.09 17.06 -10.01
C VAL A 217 19.48 16.61 -8.60
N ALA A 218 20.74 16.83 -8.18
CA ALA A 218 21.20 16.48 -6.85
C ALA A 218 20.50 17.30 -5.74
N ASP A 219 20.23 18.58 -5.98
CA ASP A 219 19.47 19.43 -5.07
C ASP A 219 18.03 18.93 -4.93
N ALA A 220 17.34 18.66 -6.05
CA ALA A 220 15.99 18.08 -6.03
C ALA A 220 15.93 16.69 -5.37
N LEU A 221 16.99 15.89 -5.53
CA LEU A 221 17.12 14.59 -4.89
C LEU A 221 17.24 14.75 -3.36
N LYS A 222 18.02 15.71 -2.89
CA LYS A 222 18.14 16.05 -1.48
C LYS A 222 16.82 16.55 -0.89
N ASP A 223 16.08 17.36 -1.63
CA ASP A 223 14.74 17.81 -1.23
C ASP A 223 13.76 16.62 -1.11
N THR A 224 13.83 15.68 -2.05
CA THR A 224 13.01 14.46 -2.03
C THR A 224 13.36 13.57 -0.83
N ILE A 225 14.65 13.38 -0.52
CA ILE A 225 15.10 12.65 0.68
C ILE A 225 14.57 13.34 1.95
N THR A 226 14.64 14.67 2.00
CA THR A 226 14.11 15.45 3.14
C THR A 226 12.59 15.28 3.29
N SER A 227 11.85 15.24 2.18
CA SER A 227 10.42 14.93 2.20
C SER A 227 10.14 13.51 2.68
N LEU A 228 11.00 12.55 2.31
CA LEU A 228 10.91 11.15 2.74
C LEU A 228 11.18 11.00 4.25
N ASP A 229 12.15 11.75 4.79
CA ASP A 229 12.41 11.85 6.23
C ASP A 229 11.20 12.37 7.02
N LYS A 230 10.58 13.45 6.53
CA LYS A 230 9.37 14.00 7.15
C LYS A 230 8.23 13.00 7.12
N PHE A 231 8.02 12.36 5.96
CA PHE A 231 7.03 11.31 5.82
C PHE A 231 7.25 10.15 6.81
N GLU A 232 8.48 9.66 6.91
CA GLU A 232 8.85 8.62 7.88
C GLU A 232 8.52 9.05 9.32
N GLN A 233 8.82 10.30 9.67
CA GLN A 233 8.48 10.85 10.99
C GLN A 233 6.97 10.89 11.23
N GLY A 234 6.17 11.32 10.25
CA GLY A 234 4.70 11.28 10.36
C GLY A 234 4.15 9.86 10.57
N ILE A 235 4.77 8.84 9.97
CA ILE A 235 4.44 7.42 10.24
C ILE A 235 4.81 7.04 11.67
N LYS A 236 6.00 7.42 12.13
CA LYS A 236 6.45 7.15 13.52
C LYS A 236 5.54 7.83 14.54
N ASP A 237 5.11 9.05 14.28
CA ASP A 237 4.18 9.79 15.15
C ASP A 237 2.82 9.11 15.22
N CYS A 238 2.30 8.58 14.09
CA CYS A 238 1.08 7.76 14.07
C CYS A 238 1.22 6.48 14.91
N LEU A 239 2.42 5.91 14.98
CA LEU A 239 2.74 4.67 15.68
C LEU A 239 3.23 4.89 17.12
N GLU A 240 3.47 6.15 17.52
CA GLU A 240 4.05 6.56 18.80
C GLU A 240 5.44 5.92 19.05
N VAL A 241 6.31 5.81 18.02
CA VAL A 241 7.64 5.15 18.06
C VAL A 241 8.84 6.06 17.82
#